data_AF-A0A168HYI7-F1
#
_entry.id   AF-A0A168HYI7-F1
#
_cell.length_a   1.000
_cell.length_b   1.000
_cell.length_c   1.000
_cell.angle_alpha   90.00
_cell.angle_beta   90.00
_cell.angle_gamma   90.00
#
_symmetry.space_group_name_H-M   'P 1'
#
loop_
_entity.id
_entity.type
_entity.pdbx_description
1 polymer ?
#
loop_
_entity_poly.entity_id
_entity_poly.type
_entity_poly.pdbx_seq_one_letter_code
_entity_poly.pdbx_strand_id
1 'polypeptide(L)'
;MLAAFARKYTSSYLNALRPTPVLCQSVSLRHFASQQASKWLPWEDKLLQNYVKHNGKNWNEVAEHCLPTRTPSQCRTRWTDALDPELKHGPFSKAEKELLQQGVAEFGPSSWAKIAAVYLPWRTRTQIRNHYRSKLDPAINKEKWTEPELDLLLRRTIMFGQDWNKVAEGIRGRTPEQCSRVW
;
A
#
# COMPACT_ATOMS: atom_id res chain seq x y z
N MET A 1 -15.94 59.65 9.12
CA MET A 1 -15.76 61.03 8.62
C MET A 1 -15.14 61.82 9.76
N LEU A 2 -13.91 62.34 9.73
CA LEU A 2 -12.99 62.70 8.67
C LEU A 2 -11.55 62.68 9.21
N ALA A 3 -10.62 62.58 8.26
CA ALA A 3 -9.18 62.50 8.38
C ALA A 3 -8.49 63.61 9.20
N ALA A 4 -7.32 63.26 9.76
CA ALA A 4 -6.01 63.85 9.42
C ALA A 4 -5.14 64.08 10.66
N PHE A 5 -3.99 63.43 10.74
CA PHE A 5 -2.69 64.10 10.94
C PHE A 5 -1.58 63.06 11.12
N ALA A 6 -0.66 62.96 10.16
CA ALA A 6 0.76 62.74 10.43
C ALA A 6 1.52 62.65 9.10
N ARG A 7 1.92 63.80 8.57
CA ARG A 7 3.20 63.90 7.84
C ARG A 7 4.01 64.98 8.53
N LYS A 8 5.21 64.57 8.96
CA LYS A 8 6.49 65.31 8.94
C LYS A 8 7.27 64.94 10.19
N TYR A 9 8.18 63.98 10.04
CA TYR A 9 9.54 64.13 10.56
C TYR A 9 10.46 63.35 9.63
N THR A 10 11.13 64.10 8.77
CA THR A 10 12.34 63.70 8.07
C THR A 10 13.49 63.74 9.08
N SER A 11 14.22 62.64 9.28
CA SER A 11 15.65 62.74 9.57
C SER A 11 16.33 61.40 9.32
N SER A 12 17.09 61.36 8.22
CA SER A 12 18.46 60.84 8.22
C SER A 12 18.75 59.55 8.98
N TYR A 13 18.43 58.41 8.38
CA TYR A 13 19.34 57.27 8.40
C TYR A 13 19.31 56.62 7.02
N LEU A 14 20.13 57.19 6.14
CA LEU A 14 20.66 56.47 5.00
C LEU A 14 21.51 55.32 5.55
N ASN A 15 20.98 54.09 5.48
CA ASN A 15 21.65 52.93 4.87
C ASN A 15 20.99 51.63 5.34
N ALA A 16 21.01 50.66 4.41
CA ALA A 16 20.77 49.24 4.61
C ALA A 16 19.32 48.74 4.53
N LEU A 17 18.72 48.85 3.34
CA LEU A 17 17.83 47.79 2.83
C LEU A 17 18.11 47.59 1.33
N ARG A 18 19.12 46.77 1.01
CA ARG A 18 19.15 46.09 -0.29
C ARG A 18 18.01 45.05 -0.25
N PRO A 19 17.18 44.91 -1.30
CA PRO A 19 16.27 43.79 -1.38
C PRO A 19 17.11 42.51 -1.46
N THR A 20 17.07 41.70 -0.39
CA THR A 20 17.51 40.32 -0.48
C THR A 20 16.59 39.63 -1.50
N PRO A 21 17.13 38.84 -2.43
CA PRO A 21 16.30 38.10 -3.36
C PRO A 21 15.40 37.20 -2.50
N VAL A 22 14.09 37.37 -2.67
CA VAL A 22 13.09 36.49 -2.09
C VAL A 22 13.42 35.11 -2.65
N LEU A 23 14.12 34.28 -1.87
CA LEU A 23 14.15 32.86 -2.10
C LEU A 23 12.68 32.46 -2.03
N CYS A 24 12.08 32.27 -3.20
CA CYS A 24 10.84 31.53 -3.37
C CYS A 24 11.12 30.22 -2.64
N GLN A 25 10.71 30.16 -1.36
CA GLN A 25 10.76 28.95 -0.59
C GLN A 25 9.83 28.03 -1.35
N SER A 26 10.44 27.11 -2.09
CA SER A 26 9.77 25.99 -2.71
C SER A 26 9.07 25.27 -1.57
N VAL A 27 7.80 25.63 -1.32
CA VAL A 27 6.89 24.85 -0.52
C VAL A 27 6.65 23.60 -1.34
N SER A 28 7.61 22.70 -1.17
CA SER A 28 7.72 21.33 -1.60
C SER A 28 6.55 20.83 -2.45
N LEU A 29 6.71 20.90 -3.77
CA LEU A 29 5.98 20.04 -4.72
C LEU A 29 6.03 18.56 -4.31
N ARG A 30 7.00 18.17 -3.46
CA ARG A 30 7.13 16.81 -2.92
C ARG A 30 6.01 16.45 -1.93
N HIS A 31 5.39 17.41 -1.25
CA HIS A 31 4.35 17.12 -0.26
C HIS A 31 2.97 16.91 -0.88
N PHE A 32 2.65 17.60 -1.98
CA PHE A 32 1.45 17.32 -2.78
C PHE A 32 1.60 16.06 -3.65
N ALA A 33 2.80 15.78 -4.16
CA ALA A 33 3.08 14.57 -4.94
C ALA A 33 2.98 13.28 -4.09
N SER A 34 3.22 13.33 -2.78
CA SER A 34 3.17 12.15 -1.91
C SER A 34 1.75 11.62 -1.67
N GLN A 35 0.73 12.48 -1.75
CA GLN A 35 -0.67 12.10 -1.48
C GLN A 35 -1.38 11.46 -2.68
N GLN A 36 -1.00 11.79 -3.92
CA GLN A 36 -1.51 11.13 -5.13
C GLN A 36 -0.78 9.82 -5.48
N ALA A 37 0.32 9.50 -4.78
CA ALA A 37 1.19 8.38 -5.11
C ALA A 37 0.68 6.99 -4.69
N SER A 38 -0.49 6.84 -4.07
CA SER A 38 -0.91 5.54 -3.51
C SER A 38 -1.65 4.63 -4.51
N LYS A 39 -2.40 5.20 -5.47
CA LYS A 39 -3.23 4.41 -6.39
C LYS A 39 -2.70 4.53 -7.81
N TRP A 40 -2.35 3.40 -8.41
CA TRP A 40 -2.01 3.32 -9.82
C TRP A 40 -3.27 3.47 -10.66
N LEU A 41 -3.21 4.35 -11.65
CA LEU A 41 -4.30 4.57 -12.59
C LEU A 41 -4.20 3.57 -13.74
N PRO A 42 -5.33 3.15 -14.35
CA PRO A 42 -5.31 2.18 -15.45
C PRO A 42 -4.46 2.61 -16.65
N TRP A 43 -4.33 3.92 -16.90
CA TRP A 43 -3.47 4.43 -17.97
C TRP A 43 -1.98 4.32 -17.62
N GLU A 44 -1.61 4.47 -16.34
CA GLU A 44 -0.23 4.28 -15.87
C GLU A 44 0.18 2.82 -16.02
N ASP A 45 -0.72 1.89 -15.67
CA ASP A 45 -0.49 0.45 -15.84
C ASP A 45 -0.31 0.09 -17.32
N LYS A 46 -1.20 0.56 -18.20
CA LYS A 46 -1.09 0.33 -19.65
C LYS A 46 0.19 0.91 -20.23
N LEU A 47 0.56 2.11 -19.81
CA LEU A 47 1.78 2.76 -20.25
C LEU A 47 3.01 1.96 -19.81
N LEU A 48 3.05 1.52 -18.55
CA LEU A 48 4.14 0.70 -18.01
C LEU A 48 4.23 -0.66 -18.72
N GLN A 49 3.09 -1.31 -19.00
CA GLN A 49 3.00 -2.53 -19.78
C GLN A 49 3.54 -2.38 -21.20
N ASN A 50 3.10 -1.35 -21.91
CA ASN A 50 3.55 -1.09 -23.27
C ASN A 50 5.05 -0.76 -23.30
N TYR A 51 5.52 0.08 -22.37
CA TYR A 51 6.93 0.42 -22.27
C TYR A 51 7.80 -0.84 -22.06
N VAL A 52 7.47 -1.67 -21.07
CA VAL A 52 8.25 -2.89 -20.78
C VAL A 52 8.23 -3.88 -21.95
N LYS A 53 7.11 -3.95 -22.68
CA LYS A 53 6.99 -4.79 -23.88
C LYS A 53 7.94 -4.38 -25.01
N HIS A 54 8.21 -3.08 -25.19
CA HIS A 54 9.01 -2.57 -26.30
C HIS A 54 10.46 -2.23 -25.93
N ASN A 55 10.71 -1.86 -24.67
CA ASN A 55 12.00 -1.33 -24.21
C ASN A 55 12.63 -2.19 -23.10
N GLY A 56 11.92 -3.20 -22.58
CA GLY A 56 12.37 -4.00 -21.44
C GLY A 56 12.20 -3.30 -20.09
N LYS A 57 12.80 -3.87 -19.04
CA LYS A 57 12.61 -3.47 -17.62
C LYS A 57 13.50 -2.27 -17.22
N ASN A 58 13.50 -1.20 -18.03
CA ASN A 58 14.29 0.02 -17.78
C ASN A 58 13.53 1.02 -16.88
N TRP A 59 13.55 0.77 -15.57
CA TRP A 59 12.74 1.55 -14.60
C TRP A 59 13.11 3.02 -14.49
N ASN A 60 14.38 3.38 -14.71
CA ASN A 60 14.82 4.78 -14.66
C ASN A 60 14.23 5.58 -15.82
N GLU A 61 14.35 5.04 -17.02
CA GLU A 61 13.92 5.68 -18.26
C GLU A 61 12.39 5.82 -18.32
N VAL A 62 11.62 4.78 -17.93
CA VAL A 62 10.15 4.88 -17.90
C VAL A 62 9.66 5.89 -16.86
N ALA A 63 10.31 5.97 -15.69
CA ALA A 63 9.95 6.94 -14.66
C ALA A 63 10.26 8.38 -15.10
N GLU A 64 11.41 8.58 -15.74
CA GLU A 64 11.84 9.91 -16.19
C GLU A 64 11.01 10.42 -17.38
N HIS A 65 10.76 9.57 -18.38
CA HIS A 65 10.18 10.02 -19.65
C HIS A 65 8.70 9.73 -19.80
N CYS A 66 8.15 8.75 -19.09
CA CYS A 66 6.77 8.31 -19.28
C CYS A 66 5.89 8.45 -18.03
N LEU A 67 6.46 8.37 -16.82
CA LEU A 67 5.74 8.45 -15.55
C LEU A 67 6.45 9.39 -14.54
N PRO A 68 6.54 10.70 -14.82
CA PRO A 68 7.29 11.65 -13.99
C PRO A 68 6.75 11.81 -12.56
N THR A 69 5.50 11.37 -12.31
CA THR A 69 4.88 11.32 -10.98
C THR A 69 5.26 10.06 -10.18
N ARG A 70 5.97 9.11 -10.79
CA ARG A 70 6.39 7.84 -10.20
C ARG A 70 7.91 7.75 -10.14
N THR A 71 8.40 7.05 -9.14
CA THR A 71 9.82 6.71 -9.00
C THR A 71 10.13 5.39 -9.70
N PRO A 72 11.40 5.15 -10.10
CA PRO A 72 11.82 3.87 -10.65
C PRO A 72 11.49 2.68 -9.73
N SER A 73 11.65 2.86 -8.41
CA SER A 73 11.30 1.85 -7.41
C SER A 73 9.82 1.52 -7.38
N GLN A 74 8.94 2.53 -7.51
CA GLN A 74 7.50 2.32 -7.60
C GLN A 74 7.13 1.59 -8.89
N CYS A 75 7.74 1.92 -10.03
CA CYS A 75 7.51 1.23 -11.30
C CYS A 75 7.91 -0.25 -11.22
N ARG A 76 9.11 -0.53 -10.68
CA ARG A 76 9.57 -1.91 -10.45
C ARG A 76 8.61 -2.67 -9.54
N THR A 77 8.23 -2.09 -8.40
CA THR A 77 7.32 -2.72 -7.44
C THR A 77 5.96 -2.99 -8.07
N ARG A 78 5.42 -2.03 -8.82
CA ARG A 78 4.14 -2.21 -9.52
C ARG A 78 4.20 -3.33 -10.52
N TRP A 79 5.29 -3.41 -11.28
CA TRP A 79 5.51 -4.50 -12.21
C TRP A 79 5.53 -5.85 -11.50
N THR A 80 6.42 -6.02 -10.52
CA THR A 80 6.64 -7.30 -9.84
C THR A 80 5.46 -7.76 -9.00
N ASP A 81 4.62 -6.84 -8.53
CA ASP A 81 3.52 -7.17 -7.63
C ASP A 81 2.17 -7.30 -8.36
N ALA A 82 2.03 -6.73 -9.56
CA ALA A 82 0.72 -6.62 -10.20
C ALA A 82 0.67 -6.71 -11.73
N LEU A 83 1.71 -6.33 -12.47
CA LEU A 83 1.61 -6.21 -13.95
C LEU A 83 2.39 -7.28 -14.72
N ASP A 84 3.33 -7.97 -14.08
CA ASP A 84 4.10 -9.02 -14.74
C ASP A 84 3.15 -10.13 -15.25
N PRO A 85 3.13 -10.45 -16.55
CA PRO A 85 2.26 -11.49 -17.11
C PRO A 85 2.48 -12.89 -16.52
N GLU A 86 3.65 -13.14 -15.92
CA GLU A 86 3.95 -14.40 -15.24
C GLU A 86 3.23 -14.54 -13.89
N LEU A 87 2.67 -13.45 -13.35
CA LEU A 87 1.91 -13.48 -12.10
C LEU A 87 0.54 -14.11 -12.30
N LYS A 88 0.21 -15.09 -11.45
CA LYS A 88 -1.14 -15.64 -11.36
C LYS A 88 -2.01 -14.83 -10.42
N HIS A 89 -3.15 -14.40 -10.94
CA HIS A 89 -4.22 -13.77 -10.17
C HIS A 89 -5.34 -14.78 -9.87
N GLY A 90 -6.10 -14.53 -8.81
CA GLY A 90 -7.24 -15.38 -8.43
C GLY A 90 -6.90 -16.46 -7.40
N PRO A 91 -7.80 -17.45 -7.21
CA PRO A 91 -7.72 -18.42 -6.12
C PRO A 91 -6.47 -19.31 -6.23
N PHE A 92 -6.00 -19.80 -5.08
CA PHE A 92 -4.95 -20.81 -5.04
C PHE A 92 -5.53 -22.18 -5.42
N SER A 93 -4.89 -22.82 -6.38
CA SER A 93 -5.15 -24.22 -6.75
C SER A 93 -4.74 -25.18 -5.63
N LYS A 94 -5.17 -26.44 -5.73
CA LYS A 94 -4.80 -27.47 -4.75
C LYS A 94 -3.29 -27.70 -4.70
N ALA A 95 -2.66 -27.84 -5.87
CA ALA A 95 -1.20 -28.01 -5.98
C ALA A 95 -0.43 -26.82 -5.38
N GLU A 96 -0.89 -25.58 -5.62
CA GLU A 96 -0.24 -24.41 -5.01
C GLU A 96 -0.34 -24.41 -3.48
N LYS A 97 -1.46 -24.89 -2.92
CA LYS A 97 -1.63 -25.00 -1.46
C LYS A 97 -0.69 -26.05 -0.86
N GLU A 98 -0.52 -27.17 -1.53
CA GLU A 98 0.39 -28.24 -1.11
C GLU A 98 1.85 -27.74 -1.12
N LEU A 99 2.28 -27.08 -2.20
CA LEU A 99 3.60 -26.45 -2.30
C LEU A 99 3.81 -25.37 -1.22
N LEU A 100 2.78 -24.57 -0.94
CA LEU A 100 2.84 -23.58 0.13
C LEU A 100 3.03 -24.24 1.51
N GLN A 101 2.28 -25.32 1.80
CA GLN A 101 2.44 -26.05 3.06
C GLN A 101 3.85 -26.65 3.19
N GLN A 102 4.39 -27.22 2.11
CA GLN A 102 5.77 -27.72 2.08
C GLN A 102 6.78 -26.59 2.36
N GLY A 103 6.66 -25.46 1.68
CA GLY A 103 7.58 -24.33 1.90
C GLY A 103 7.47 -23.73 3.29
N VAL A 104 6.29 -23.72 3.91
CA VAL A 104 6.12 -23.31 5.31
C VAL A 104 6.73 -24.33 6.26
N ALA A 105 6.60 -25.63 6.00
CA ALA A 105 7.24 -26.66 6.80
C ALA A 105 8.78 -26.57 6.74
N GLU A 106 9.35 -26.24 5.58
CA GLU A 106 10.79 -26.14 5.39
C GLU A 106 11.38 -24.82 5.92
N PHE A 107 10.75 -23.67 5.64
CA PHE A 107 11.33 -22.34 5.93
C PHE A 107 10.61 -21.55 7.01
N GLY A 108 9.50 -22.06 7.55
CA GLY A 108 8.68 -21.42 8.56
C GLY A 108 7.71 -20.35 8.03
N PRO A 109 6.68 -19.99 8.83
CA PRO A 109 5.59 -19.07 8.44
C PRO A 109 5.98 -17.58 8.54
N SER A 110 7.18 -17.24 8.11
CA SER A 110 7.71 -15.86 8.05
C SER A 110 8.54 -15.61 6.78
N SER A 111 9.09 -16.68 6.20
CA SER A 111 10.00 -16.67 5.05
C SER A 111 9.28 -16.55 3.70
N TRP A 112 8.26 -15.70 3.59
CA TRP A 112 7.36 -15.62 2.43
C TRP A 112 8.05 -15.33 1.10
N ALA A 113 9.08 -14.48 1.11
CA ALA A 113 9.85 -14.16 -0.09
C ALA A 113 10.64 -15.38 -0.60
N LYS A 114 11.19 -16.19 0.32
CA LYS A 114 11.91 -17.41 -0.01
C LYS A 114 10.95 -18.49 -0.53
N ILE A 115 9.79 -18.64 0.12
CA ILE A 115 8.74 -19.56 -0.31
C ILE A 115 8.23 -19.19 -1.71
N ALA A 116 8.00 -17.89 -1.97
CA ALA A 116 7.63 -17.41 -3.30
C ALA A 116 8.68 -17.81 -4.34
N ALA A 117 9.96 -17.52 -4.09
CA ALA A 117 11.02 -17.81 -5.04
C ALA A 117 11.21 -19.31 -5.33
N VAL A 118 11.10 -20.18 -4.33
CA VAL A 118 11.41 -21.62 -4.45
C VAL A 118 10.20 -22.42 -4.92
N TYR A 119 9.01 -22.17 -4.36
CA TYR A 119 7.85 -23.02 -4.57
C TYR A 119 6.78 -22.41 -5.48
N LEU A 120 6.64 -21.08 -5.49
CA LEU A 120 5.53 -20.38 -6.13
C LEU A 120 5.99 -19.11 -6.84
N PRO A 121 6.89 -19.19 -7.84
CA PRO A 121 7.50 -18.01 -8.46
C PRO A 121 6.48 -17.11 -9.18
N TRP A 122 5.33 -17.67 -9.55
CA TRP A 122 4.20 -16.95 -10.15
C TRP A 122 3.24 -16.32 -9.13
N ARG A 123 3.54 -16.37 -7.83
CA ARG A 123 2.77 -15.70 -6.76
C ARG A 123 3.66 -14.74 -5.98
N THR A 124 3.10 -13.60 -5.59
CA THR A 124 3.81 -12.64 -4.74
C THR A 124 3.86 -13.12 -3.29
N ARG A 125 4.91 -12.73 -2.56
CA ARG A 125 5.02 -12.98 -1.11
C ARG A 125 3.78 -12.50 -0.34
N THR A 126 3.15 -11.42 -0.80
CA THR A 126 1.97 -10.82 -0.19
C THR A 126 0.74 -11.71 -0.41
N GLN A 127 0.53 -12.20 -1.63
CA GLN A 127 -0.54 -13.17 -1.92
C GLN A 127 -0.38 -14.43 -1.07
N ILE A 128 0.83 -14.96 -1.01
CA ILE A 128 1.17 -16.17 -0.25
C ILE A 128 0.87 -15.98 1.24
N ARG A 129 1.43 -14.92 1.86
CA ARG A 129 1.20 -14.60 3.27
C ARG A 129 -0.28 -14.44 3.58
N ASN A 130 -1.01 -13.70 2.75
CA ASN A 130 -2.43 -13.43 2.97
C ASN A 130 -3.25 -14.72 2.83
N HIS A 131 -2.93 -15.59 1.86
CA HIS A 131 -3.58 -16.88 1.71
C HIS A 131 -3.34 -17.78 2.93
N TYR A 132 -2.09 -17.85 3.40
CA TYR A 132 -1.75 -18.64 4.59
C TYR A 132 -2.53 -18.19 5.81
N ARG A 133 -2.46 -16.89 6.15
CA ARG A 133 -3.12 -16.30 7.33
C ARG A 133 -4.66 -16.40 7.32
N SER A 134 -5.27 -16.52 6.15
CA SER A 134 -6.74 -16.58 6.01
C SER A 134 -7.29 -18.00 5.89
N LYS A 135 -6.46 -19.00 5.54
CA LYS A 135 -6.93 -20.36 5.21
C LYS A 135 -6.11 -21.51 5.79
N LEU A 136 -4.79 -21.37 5.89
CA LEU A 136 -3.88 -22.48 6.17
C LEU A 136 -3.25 -22.41 7.55
N ASP A 137 -3.22 -21.25 8.19
CA ASP A 137 -2.67 -21.10 9.54
C ASP A 137 -3.38 -22.05 10.53
N PRO A 138 -2.65 -22.94 11.21
CA PRO A 138 -3.21 -23.87 12.19
C PRO A 138 -3.95 -23.18 13.34
N ALA A 139 -3.66 -21.91 13.63
CA ALA A 139 -4.36 -21.13 14.64
C ALA A 139 -5.80 -20.73 14.23
N ILE A 140 -6.18 -20.94 12.97
CA ILE A 140 -7.53 -20.61 12.49
C ILE A 140 -8.53 -21.64 12.98
N ASN A 141 -9.52 -21.18 13.73
CA ASN A 141 -10.65 -21.98 14.17
C ASN A 141 -11.63 -22.18 13.01
N LYS A 142 -11.81 -23.44 12.60
CA LYS A 142 -12.72 -23.88 11.53
C LYS A 142 -14.04 -24.46 12.04
N GLU A 143 -14.22 -24.55 13.36
CA GLU A 143 -15.44 -25.04 13.99
C GLU A 143 -16.63 -24.10 13.76
N LYS A 144 -17.83 -24.61 14.03
CA LYS A 144 -19.06 -23.81 14.04
C LYS A 144 -18.93 -22.63 15.02
N TRP A 145 -19.61 -21.54 14.72
CA TRP A 145 -19.67 -20.40 15.62
C TRP A 145 -20.47 -20.75 16.86
N THR A 146 -19.92 -20.38 18.01
CA THR A 146 -20.57 -20.55 19.31
C THR A 146 -21.31 -19.27 19.70
N GLU A 147 -22.35 -19.38 20.51
CA GLU A 147 -23.11 -18.21 20.99
C GLU A 147 -22.22 -17.13 21.65
N PRO A 148 -21.21 -17.47 22.49
CA PRO A 148 -20.30 -16.45 23.04
C PRO A 148 -19.45 -15.76 21.97
N GLU A 149 -19.05 -16.47 20.91
CA GLU A 149 -18.32 -15.85 19.80
C GLU A 149 -19.22 -14.92 18.99
N LEU A 150 -20.49 -15.27 18.80
CA LEU A 150 -21.48 -14.45 18.09
C LEU A 150 -21.84 -13.18 18.88
N ASP A 151 -22.04 -13.28 20.19
CA ASP A 151 -22.24 -12.12 21.06
C ASP A 151 -21.02 -11.20 21.04
N LEU A 152 -19.81 -11.76 21.08
CA LEU A 152 -18.59 -10.97 20.96
C LEU A 152 -18.45 -10.31 19.58
N LEU A 153 -18.81 -11.01 18.51
CA LEU A 153 -18.86 -10.46 17.16
C LEU A 153 -19.79 -9.25 17.08
N LEU A 154 -21.02 -9.39 17.56
CA LEU A 154 -22.01 -8.31 17.59
C LEU A 154 -21.49 -7.09 18.35
N ARG A 155 -21.00 -7.28 19.59
CA ARG A 155 -20.47 -6.20 20.43
C ARG A 155 -19.32 -5.47 19.74
N ARG A 156 -18.39 -6.21 19.13
CA ARG A 156 -17.24 -5.61 18.44
C ARG A 156 -17.64 -4.89 17.16
N THR A 157 -18.61 -5.39 16.41
CA THR A 157 -19.15 -4.69 15.23
C THR A 157 -19.81 -3.37 15.61
N ILE A 158 -20.51 -3.30 16.76
CA ILE A 158 -21.05 -2.03 17.27
C ILE A 158 -19.92 -1.03 17.59
N MET A 159 -18.81 -1.50 18.16
CA MET A 159 -17.68 -0.63 18.54
C MET A 159 -16.83 -0.17 17.36
N PHE A 160 -16.54 -1.06 16.41
CA PHE A 160 -15.56 -0.83 15.35
C PHE A 160 -16.18 -0.73 13.94
N GLY A 161 -17.50 -0.88 13.83
CA GLY A 161 -18.19 -0.94 12.55
C GLY A 161 -17.75 -2.15 11.73
N GLN A 162 -17.66 -1.97 10.40
CA GLN A 162 -17.21 -2.99 9.46
C GLN A 162 -15.68 -3.07 9.30
N ASP A 163 -14.92 -2.60 10.28
CA ASP A 163 -13.47 -2.80 10.34
C ASP A 163 -13.15 -4.22 10.82
N TRP A 164 -13.30 -5.20 9.91
CA TRP A 164 -13.19 -6.63 10.22
C TRP A 164 -11.83 -7.03 10.79
N ASN A 165 -10.76 -6.26 10.49
CA ASN A 165 -9.45 -6.49 11.10
C ASN A 165 -9.49 -6.23 12.60
N LYS A 166 -10.07 -5.09 13.02
CA LYS A 166 -10.26 -4.78 14.45
C LYS A 166 -11.28 -5.69 15.10
N VAL A 167 -12.36 -6.04 14.40
CA VAL A 167 -13.37 -6.95 14.95
C VAL A 167 -12.75 -8.32 15.24
N ALA A 168 -12.00 -8.91 14.30
CA ALA A 168 -11.39 -10.23 14.48
C ALA A 168 -10.32 -10.29 15.58
N GLU A 169 -9.61 -9.19 15.87
CA GLU A 169 -8.56 -9.14 16.90
C GLU A 169 -9.04 -9.62 18.29
N GLY A 170 -10.31 -9.39 18.62
CA GLY A 170 -10.90 -9.82 19.89
C GLY A 170 -11.44 -11.25 19.90
N ILE A 171 -11.58 -11.90 18.75
CA ILE A 171 -12.21 -13.23 18.63
C ILE A 171 -11.12 -14.24 18.29
N ARG A 172 -10.57 -14.89 19.31
CA ARG A 172 -9.41 -15.79 19.17
C ARG A 172 -9.67 -16.85 18.09
N GLY A 173 -8.74 -16.96 17.14
CA GLY A 173 -8.77 -17.95 16.07
C GLY A 173 -9.76 -17.65 14.94
N ARG A 174 -10.56 -16.57 15.01
CA ARG A 174 -11.41 -16.14 13.90
C ARG A 174 -10.67 -15.10 13.05
N THR A 175 -10.81 -15.24 11.74
CA THR A 175 -10.21 -14.34 10.75
C THR A 175 -11.19 -13.21 10.39
N PRO A 176 -10.70 -12.06 9.92
CA PRO A 176 -11.55 -10.98 9.41
C PRO A 176 -12.55 -11.47 8.35
N GLU A 177 -12.12 -12.38 7.47
CA GLU A 177 -12.97 -12.98 6.44
C GLU A 177 -14.02 -13.94 7.00
N GLN A 178 -13.82 -14.53 8.17
CA GLN A 178 -14.86 -15.33 8.83
C GLN A 178 -15.89 -14.42 9.49
N CYS A 179 -15.46 -13.37 10.19
CA CYS A 179 -16.35 -12.39 10.80
C CYS A 179 -17.28 -11.74 9.77
N SER A 180 -16.73 -11.30 8.63
CA SER A 180 -17.50 -10.63 7.58
C SER A 180 -18.48 -11.53 6.82
N ARG A 181 -18.35 -12.86 6.91
CA ARG A 181 -19.28 -13.81 6.29
C ARG A 181 -20.46 -14.17 7.18
N VAL A 182 -20.29 -13.97 8.49
CA VAL A 182 -21.31 -14.30 9.49
C VAL A 182 -22.23 -13.12 9.74
N TRP A 183 -21.69 -11.91 9.73
CA TRP A 183 -22.45 -10.67 9.78
C TRP A 183 -23.25 -10.43 8.51
#